data_AF-X6D799-F1
#
_entry.id   AF-X6D799-F1
#
_cell.length_a   1.000
_cell.length_b   1.000
_cell.length_c   1.000
_cell.angle_alpha   90.00
_cell.angle_beta   90.00
_cell.angle_gamma   90.00
#
_symmetry.space_group_name_H-M   'P 1'
#
loop_
_entity.id
_entity.type
_entity.pdbx_description
1 polymer ?
#
loop_
_entity_poly.entity_id
_entity_poly.type
_entity_poly.pdbx_seq_one_letter_code
_entity_poly.pdbx_strand_id
1 'polypeptide(L)'
;MPALYLALTIMTAVKEANQGFAHRIDPCVLCSYEIDCDDIVDLTTDEGREEFSIALEEMACAWGTALSDGERPTPWSIYDRLRPRNIAGIVVPSFAPSAEMEDRNLVLWDWGPDLPHKVTVFDPSGRLPKDQLSWR
;
A
#
# COMPACT_ATOMS: atom_id res chain seq x y z
N MET A 1 3.96 0.13 -14.07
CA MET A 1 2.54 0.37 -13.73
C MET A 1 2.50 1.08 -12.39
N PRO A 2 1.70 2.14 -12.21
CA PRO A 2 1.57 2.79 -10.91
C PRO A 2 0.84 1.89 -9.90
N ALA A 3 1.18 2.05 -8.62
CA ALA A 3 0.45 1.45 -7.50
C ALA A 3 0.34 2.49 -6.38
N LEU A 4 -0.76 2.47 -5.65
CA LEU A 4 -1.03 3.31 -4.50
C LEU A 4 -0.86 2.46 -3.23
N TYR A 5 0.04 2.87 -2.35
CA TYR A 5 0.32 2.22 -1.07
C TYR A 5 -0.26 3.09 0.05
N LEU A 6 -1.13 2.49 0.86
CA LEU A 6 -1.81 3.13 1.97
C LEU A 6 -1.68 2.24 3.20
N ALA A 7 -1.81 2.83 4.37
CA ALA A 7 -1.94 2.08 5.61
C ALA A 7 -3.36 2.18 6.16
N LEU A 8 -3.85 1.12 6.80
CA LEU A 8 -5.20 1.11 7.37
C LEU A 8 -5.30 1.87 8.70
N THR A 9 -4.16 2.25 9.30
CA THR A 9 -4.12 3.11 10.48
C THR A 9 -3.07 4.22 10.35
N ILE A 10 -3.28 5.31 11.09
CA ILE A 10 -2.31 6.42 11.18
C ILE A 10 -0.95 5.93 11.67
N MET A 11 -0.94 5.06 12.69
CA MET A 11 0.31 4.59 13.28
C MET A 11 1.08 3.70 12.32
N THR A 12 0.39 2.84 11.57
CA THR A 12 1.01 2.03 10.51
C THR A 12 1.60 2.92 9.42
N ALA A 13 0.88 3.97 8.98
CA ALA A 13 1.40 4.92 7.98
C ALA A 13 2.69 5.60 8.44
N VAL A 14 2.78 5.94 9.74
CA VAL A 14 4.00 6.52 10.33
C VAL A 14 5.13 5.49 10.39
N LYS A 15 4.86 4.23 10.78
CA LYS A 15 5.88 3.16 10.77
C LYS A 15 6.43 2.93 9.35
N GLU A 16 5.54 2.90 8.36
CA GLU A 16 5.88 2.72 6.94
C GLU A 16 6.70 3.89 6.38
N ALA A 17 6.31 5.13 6.66
CA ALA A 17 7.06 6.31 6.23
C ALA A 17 8.49 6.35 6.83
N ASN A 18 8.73 5.64 7.93
CA ASN A 18 10.01 5.57 8.64
C ASN A 18 10.85 4.32 8.29
N GLN A 19 10.44 3.47 7.35
CA GLN A 19 11.13 2.19 7.06
C GLN A 19 12.64 2.30 6.83
N GLY A 20 13.15 3.43 6.32
CA GLY A 20 14.57 3.66 6.07
C GLY A 20 15.38 4.18 7.27
N PHE A 21 14.74 4.81 8.27
CA PHE A 21 15.41 5.46 9.40
C PHE A 21 14.57 5.38 10.67
N ALA A 22 14.87 4.40 11.53
CA ALA A 22 14.08 4.04 12.71
C ALA A 22 13.72 5.18 13.71
N HIS A 23 14.31 6.37 13.57
CA HIS A 23 14.11 7.50 14.48
C HIS A 23 14.00 8.87 13.80
N ARG A 24 13.79 8.91 12.47
CA ARG A 24 13.67 10.19 11.73
C ARG A 24 12.65 10.05 10.61
N ILE A 25 11.63 10.90 10.67
CA ILE A 25 10.72 11.12 9.56
C ILE A 25 11.16 12.39 8.82
N ASP A 26 11.40 12.29 7.52
CA ASP A 26 11.52 13.48 6.69
C ASP A 26 10.17 14.19 6.62
N PRO A 27 10.13 15.53 6.48
CA PRO A 27 8.86 16.25 6.36
C PRO A 27 7.99 15.67 5.24
N CYS A 28 6.80 15.17 5.60
CA CYS A 28 5.85 14.59 4.68
C CYS A 28 4.42 15.03 4.99
N VAL A 29 3.54 14.92 4.01
CA VAL A 29 2.09 15.11 4.21
C VAL A 29 1.47 13.78 4.59
N LEU A 30 0.73 13.77 5.70
CA LEU A 30 -0.15 12.67 6.04
C LEU A 30 -1.61 13.10 5.80
N CYS A 31 -2.35 12.31 5.04
CA CYS A 31 -3.77 12.51 4.77
C CYS A 31 -4.51 11.18 4.76
N SER A 32 -5.82 11.23 4.97
CA SER A 32 -6.70 10.07 4.91
C SER A 32 -7.39 10.01 3.55
N TYR A 33 -7.71 8.81 3.12
CA TYR A 33 -8.47 8.55 1.89
C TYR A 33 -9.76 7.82 2.24
N GLU A 34 -10.83 8.19 1.55
CA GLU A 34 -12.05 7.39 1.44
C GLU A 34 -11.93 6.48 0.22
N ILE A 35 -12.23 5.21 0.40
CA ILE A 35 -12.06 4.17 -0.62
C ILE A 35 -13.36 3.40 -0.74
N ASP A 36 -13.83 3.28 -1.98
CA ASP A 36 -14.99 2.49 -2.37
C ASP A 36 -14.53 1.59 -3.52
N CYS A 37 -14.17 0.35 -3.14
CA CYS A 37 -13.53 -0.64 -4.00
C CYS A 37 -13.73 -2.02 -3.38
N ASP A 38 -14.50 -2.88 -4.04
CA ASP A 38 -14.87 -4.20 -3.52
C ASP A 38 -13.89 -5.30 -3.92
N ASP A 39 -13.19 -5.13 -5.05
CA ASP A 39 -12.31 -6.15 -5.63
C ASP A 39 -10.92 -6.18 -4.96
N ILE A 40 -10.91 -6.34 -3.63
CA ILE A 40 -9.70 -6.35 -2.79
C ILE A 40 -9.56 -7.72 -2.12
N VAL A 41 -8.38 -8.32 -2.27
CA VAL A 41 -8.06 -9.60 -1.62
C VAL A 41 -7.36 -9.35 -0.27
N ASP A 42 -7.84 -10.00 0.79
CA ASP A 42 -7.19 -9.96 2.10
C ASP A 42 -6.11 -11.04 2.25
N LEU A 43 -4.84 -10.66 2.07
CA LEU A 43 -3.68 -11.53 2.23
C LEU A 43 -3.13 -11.54 3.66
N THR A 44 -3.83 -10.92 4.62
CA THR A 44 -3.48 -11.02 6.04
C THR A 44 -3.91 -12.36 6.63
N THR A 45 -4.91 -13.01 6.03
CA THR A 45 -5.44 -14.32 6.42
C THR A 45 -4.73 -15.48 5.73
N ASP A 46 -4.72 -16.66 6.35
CA ASP A 46 -4.22 -17.88 5.70
C ASP A 46 -5.11 -18.26 4.51
N GLU A 47 -6.43 -18.12 4.67
CA GLU A 47 -7.41 -18.49 3.65
C GLU A 47 -7.24 -17.66 2.36
N GLY A 48 -7.10 -16.33 2.48
CA GLY A 48 -6.88 -15.46 1.32
C GLY A 48 -5.53 -15.71 0.65
N ARG A 49 -4.51 -16.12 1.41
CA ARG A 49 -3.22 -16.54 0.86
C ARG A 49 -3.31 -17.86 0.11
N GLU A 50 -3.99 -18.85 0.67
CA GLU A 50 -4.16 -20.18 0.07
C GLU A 50 -4.94 -20.12 -1.24
N GLU A 51 -6.02 -19.34 -1.29
CA GLU A 51 -6.87 -19.17 -2.49
C GLU A 51 -6.05 -18.77 -3.74
N PHE A 52 -5.06 -17.90 -3.54
CA PHE A 52 -4.23 -17.37 -4.63
C PHE A 52 -2.81 -17.95 -4.65
N SER A 53 -2.52 -18.92 -3.78
CA SER A 53 -1.19 -19.55 -3.63
C SER A 53 -0.07 -18.53 -3.39
N ILE A 54 -0.31 -17.60 -2.47
CA ILE A 54 0.63 -16.53 -2.11
C ILE A 54 1.26 -16.86 -0.75
N ALA A 55 2.58 -17.00 -0.73
CA ALA A 55 3.32 -17.23 0.52
C ALA A 55 3.52 -15.92 1.30
N LEU A 56 3.56 -15.98 2.63
CA LEU A 56 3.85 -14.81 3.47
C LEU A 56 5.25 -14.26 3.18
N GLU A 57 6.22 -15.16 2.97
CA GLU A 57 7.62 -14.84 2.66
C GLU A 57 7.76 -14.15 1.31
N GLU A 58 6.84 -14.43 0.37
CA GLU A 58 6.79 -13.73 -0.91
C GLU A 58 6.53 -12.24 -0.71
N MET A 59 5.63 -11.90 0.22
CA MET A 59 5.29 -10.51 0.55
C MET A 59 6.38 -9.83 1.38
N ALA A 60 7.08 -10.57 2.24
CA ALA A 60 8.13 -10.08 3.14
C ALA A 60 9.47 -9.76 2.43
N CYS A 61 9.52 -9.83 1.09
CA CYS A 61 10.74 -9.63 0.32
C CYS A 61 11.35 -8.23 0.52
N ALA A 62 12.67 -8.15 0.64
CA ALA A 62 13.45 -6.91 0.61
C ALA A 62 13.48 -6.29 -0.80
N TRP A 63 12.31 -5.89 -1.30
CA TRP A 63 12.10 -5.44 -2.67
C TRP A 63 12.99 -4.26 -3.08
N GLY A 64 13.34 -3.38 -2.13
CA GLY A 64 14.25 -2.25 -2.39
C GLY A 64 15.67 -2.71 -2.78
N THR A 65 16.15 -3.79 -2.17
CA THR A 65 17.43 -4.41 -2.54
C THR A 65 17.33 -5.06 -3.93
N ALA A 66 16.27 -5.83 -4.19
CA ALA A 66 16.05 -6.44 -5.49
C ALA A 66 16.05 -5.39 -6.63
N LEU A 67 15.36 -4.26 -6.44
CA LEU A 67 15.40 -3.15 -7.40
C LEU A 67 16.79 -2.54 -7.56
N SER A 68 17.52 -2.38 -6.45
CA SER A 68 18.89 -1.85 -6.48
C SER A 68 19.85 -2.76 -7.23
N ASP A 69 19.61 -4.07 -7.18
CA ASP A 69 20.35 -5.11 -7.89
C ASP A 69 19.86 -5.30 -9.35
N GLY A 70 18.84 -4.54 -9.78
CA GLY A 70 18.26 -4.63 -11.13
C GLY A 70 17.35 -5.84 -11.33
N GLU A 71 16.98 -6.52 -10.25
CA GLU A 71 16.07 -7.64 -10.25
C GLU A 71 14.61 -7.19 -10.11
N ARG A 72 13.68 -8.00 -10.62
CA ARG A 72 12.25 -7.78 -10.41
C ARG A 72 11.88 -8.27 -9.00
N PRO A 73 11.29 -7.42 -8.14
CA PRO A 73 10.84 -7.84 -6.83
C PRO A 73 9.84 -9.00 -6.88
N THR A 74 10.07 -10.02 -6.06
CA THR A 74 9.18 -11.20 -5.97
C THR A 74 7.71 -10.84 -5.69
N PRO A 75 7.38 -9.89 -4.79
CA PRO A 75 5.98 -9.52 -4.52
C PRO A 75 5.20 -9.06 -5.76
N TRP A 76 5.88 -8.61 -6.82
CA TRP A 76 5.19 -8.18 -8.06
C TRP A 76 4.54 -9.34 -8.81
N SER A 77 4.91 -10.59 -8.51
CA SER A 77 4.25 -11.77 -9.06
C SER A 77 2.81 -11.92 -8.54
N ILE A 78 2.51 -11.39 -7.35
CA ILE A 78 1.16 -11.33 -6.79
C ILE A 78 0.23 -10.55 -7.73
N TYR A 79 0.68 -9.38 -8.19
CA TYR A 79 -0.07 -8.58 -9.14
C TYR A 79 -0.32 -9.34 -10.46
N ASP A 80 0.69 -10.03 -10.99
CA ASP A 80 0.56 -10.79 -12.24
C ASP A 80 -0.48 -11.92 -12.11
N ARG A 81 -0.62 -12.51 -10.91
CA ARG A 81 -1.65 -13.51 -10.61
C ARG A 81 -3.03 -12.89 -10.41
N LEU A 82 -3.13 -11.75 -9.73
CA LEU A 82 -4.43 -11.21 -9.30
C LEU A 82 -5.10 -10.33 -10.35
N ARG A 83 -4.35 -9.55 -11.14
CA ARG A 83 -4.93 -8.66 -12.16
C ARG A 83 -5.80 -9.39 -13.19
N PRO A 84 -5.41 -10.56 -13.77
CA PRO A 84 -6.26 -11.27 -14.74
C PRO A 84 -7.59 -11.74 -14.16
N ARG A 85 -7.75 -11.71 -12.83
CA ARG A 85 -8.97 -12.09 -12.10
C ARG A 85 -9.83 -10.86 -11.74
N ASN A 86 -9.53 -9.69 -12.29
CA ASN A 86 -10.18 -8.40 -12.00
C ASN A 86 -10.05 -7.94 -10.54
N ILE A 87 -9.05 -8.41 -9.81
CA ILE A 87 -8.72 -7.86 -8.49
C ILE A 87 -8.03 -6.51 -8.67
N ALA A 88 -8.49 -5.49 -7.95
CA ALA A 88 -8.01 -4.12 -7.98
C ALA A 88 -6.86 -3.85 -7.01
N GLY A 89 -6.76 -4.66 -5.95
CA GLY A 89 -5.68 -4.56 -4.97
C GLY A 89 -5.72 -5.62 -3.88
N ILE A 90 -4.87 -5.43 -2.88
CA ILE A 90 -4.65 -6.36 -1.77
C ILE A 90 -4.52 -5.62 -0.44
N VAL A 91 -5.03 -6.24 0.62
CA VAL A 91 -4.62 -5.93 1.99
C VAL A 91 -3.50 -6.89 2.39
N VAL A 92 -2.41 -6.36 2.93
CA VAL A 92 -1.23 -7.12 3.34
C VAL A 92 -0.81 -6.72 4.76
N PRO A 93 -0.14 -7.61 5.52
CA PRO A 93 0.52 -7.18 6.75
C PRO A 93 1.59 -6.13 6.44
N SER A 94 1.83 -5.23 7.38
CA SER A 94 2.97 -4.32 7.34
C SER A 94 4.26 -5.10 7.65
N PHE A 95 5.31 -4.82 6.90
CA PHE A 95 6.66 -5.36 7.14
C PHE A 95 7.63 -4.26 7.60
N ALA A 96 7.10 -3.10 7.99
CA ALA A 96 7.92 -2.01 8.50
C ALA A 96 8.64 -2.40 9.80
N PRO A 97 9.80 -1.80 10.11
CA PRO A 97 10.39 -1.91 11.44
C PRO A 97 9.37 -1.53 12.52
N SER A 98 9.23 -2.38 13.54
CA SER A 98 8.26 -2.23 14.63
C SER A 98 6.78 -2.33 14.20
N ALA A 99 6.49 -2.93 13.03
CA ALA A 99 5.15 -3.36 12.70
C ALA A 99 4.69 -4.46 13.68
N GLU A 100 3.46 -4.32 14.14
CA GLU A 100 2.76 -5.27 14.99
C GLU A 100 1.82 -6.14 14.13
N MET A 101 1.23 -7.19 14.70
CA MET A 101 0.43 -8.17 13.95
C MET A 101 -0.82 -7.56 13.28
N GLU A 102 -1.31 -6.44 13.82
CA GLU A 102 -2.53 -5.74 13.42
C GLU A 102 -2.24 -4.63 12.41
N ASP A 103 -0.96 -4.29 12.19
CA ASP A 103 -0.54 -3.31 11.22
C ASP A 103 -0.73 -3.85 9.80
N ARG A 104 -1.55 -3.14 9.02
CA ARG A 104 -1.96 -3.57 7.68
C ARG A 104 -1.84 -2.42 6.69
N ASN A 105 -1.46 -2.78 5.48
CA ASN A 105 -1.42 -1.89 4.33
C ASN A 105 -2.44 -2.31 3.28
N LEU A 106 -2.96 -1.33 2.55
CA LEU A 106 -3.72 -1.52 1.33
C LEU A 106 -2.85 -1.11 0.15
N VAL A 107 -2.76 -1.98 -0.85
CA VAL A 107 -2.05 -1.72 -2.10
C VAL A 107 -3.03 -1.83 -3.25
N LEU A 108 -3.23 -0.74 -4.00
CA LEU A 108 -4.13 -0.67 -5.15
C LEU A 108 -3.32 -0.47 -6.44
N TRP A 109 -3.59 -1.27 -7.46
CA TRP A 109 -3.02 -1.09 -8.81
C TRP A 109 -4.07 -0.70 -9.87
N ASP A 110 -5.34 -0.80 -9.53
CA ASP A 110 -6.45 -0.25 -10.29
C ASP A 110 -7.27 0.64 -9.35
N TRP A 111 -7.24 1.95 -9.59
CA TRP A 111 -7.91 2.96 -8.77
C TRP A 111 -8.09 4.26 -9.56
N GLY A 112 -9.09 5.05 -9.18
CA GLY A 112 -9.38 6.36 -9.77
C GLY A 112 -10.36 7.18 -8.93
N PRO A 113 -10.82 8.34 -9.44
CA PRO A 113 -11.78 9.19 -8.73
C PRO A 113 -13.23 8.66 -8.80
N ASP A 114 -13.48 7.63 -9.62
CA ASP A 114 -14.80 7.12 -9.94
C ASP A 114 -14.92 5.63 -9.57
N LEU A 115 -16.17 5.17 -9.39
CA LEU A 115 -16.50 3.76 -9.21
C LEU A 115 -16.11 2.93 -10.45
N PRO A 116 -15.79 1.63 -10.30
CA PRO A 116 -15.91 0.83 -9.07
C PRO A 116 -14.69 0.86 -8.14
N HIS A 117 -13.58 1.50 -8.54
CA HIS A 117 -12.34 1.54 -7.74
C HIS A 117 -12.04 2.96 -7.27
N LYS A 118 -13.00 3.57 -6.57
CA LYS A 118 -12.96 4.97 -6.21
C LYS A 118 -12.04 5.19 -5.02
N VAL A 119 -11.14 6.16 -5.17
CA VAL A 119 -10.26 6.67 -4.12
C VAL A 119 -10.39 8.19 -4.10
N THR A 120 -10.77 8.75 -2.96
CA THR A 120 -10.92 10.19 -2.76
C THR A 120 -10.15 10.61 -1.53
N VAL A 121 -9.33 11.66 -1.65
CA VAL A 121 -8.66 12.22 -0.48
C VAL A 121 -9.66 12.93 0.41
N PHE A 122 -9.61 12.67 1.71
CA PHE A 122 -10.45 13.34 2.68
C PHE A 122 -9.82 14.68 3.09
N ASP A 123 -10.27 15.76 2.45
CA ASP A 123 -9.88 17.13 2.77
C ASP A 123 -11.09 18.08 2.72
N PRO A 124 -12.04 17.97 3.67
CA PRO A 124 -13.25 18.80 3.68
C PRO A 124 -12.95 20.29 3.86
N SER A 125 -11.74 20.64 4.29
CA SER A 125 -11.30 22.02 4.55
C SER A 125 -10.44 22.61 3.45
N GLY A 126 -10.07 21.84 2.42
CA GLY A 126 -9.21 22.28 1.33
C GLY A 126 -7.82 22.71 1.80
N ARG A 127 -7.28 22.11 2.86
CA ARG A 127 -5.98 22.46 3.45
C ARG A 127 -4.81 21.75 2.78
N LEU A 128 -5.07 20.75 1.96
CA LEU A 128 -4.01 20.06 1.26
C LEU A 128 -3.35 20.98 0.22
N PRO A 129 -2.02 20.88 0.06
CA PRO A 129 -1.30 21.53 -1.03
C PRO A 129 -1.92 21.17 -2.37
N LYS A 130 -2.18 22.17 -3.20
CA LYS A 130 -2.75 21.96 -4.55
C LYS A 130 -1.65 21.70 -5.58
N ASP A 131 -0.51 22.33 -5.36
CA ASP A 131 0.65 22.34 -6.25
C ASP A 131 1.90 22.76 -5.48
N GLN A 132 3.04 22.84 -6.18
CA GLN A 132 4.31 23.27 -5.59
C GLN A 132 4.31 24.72 -5.08
N LEU A 133 3.35 25.56 -5.47
CA LEU A 133 3.23 26.94 -4.96
C LEU A 133 2.60 26.99 -3.57
N SER A 134 1.94 25.92 -3.15
CA SER A 134 1.31 25.80 -1.83
C SER A 134 2.33 25.73 -0.68
N TRP A 135 3.60 25.52 -0.98
CA TRP A 135 4.72 25.38 -0.03
C TRP A 135 5.65 26.58 0.02
N ARG A 136 5.32 27.68 -0.67
CA ARG A 136 6.12 28.91 -0.66
C ARG A 136 5.90 29.74 0.59
#